data_AF-A0AAW0W0I8-F1
#
_entry.id   AF-A0AAW0W0I8-F1
#
_cell.length_a   1.000
_cell.length_b   1.000
_cell.length_c   1.000
_cell.angle_alpha   90.00
_cell.angle_beta   90.00
_cell.angle_gamma   90.00
#
_symmetry.space_group_name_H-M   'P 1'
#
loop_
_entity.id
_entity.type
_entity.pdbx_description
1 polymer ?
#
loop_
_entity_poly.entity_id
_entity_poly.type
_entity_poly.pdbx_seq_one_letter_code
_entity_poly.pdbx_strand_id
1 'polypeptide(L)'
;MVTDQFGMVGLLTFIRAAETDHNLVSLALGSDLTTLGLNLNSPENLYPNFAGPWAETPCRPQDIDYHVPQEYLTNQQIRGKLAPVKFDRYGEDLLFYMFYSNAGDLLQILAAAELYSRDWRYHKDERVWITRAPGMAPVDKGPNYERGTYFYFDAQNWRKVPKEFHLDYDKLEERPHIPTPGGLIHTPTSSNL
;
A
#
# COMPACT_ATOMS: atom_id res chain seq x y z
N MET A 1 38.93 -35.79 -11.80
CA MET A 1 38.03 -34.63 -11.88
C MET A 1 36.67 -35.14 -12.31
N VAL A 2 35.58 -34.75 -11.66
CA VAL A 2 34.22 -35.20 -12.01
C VAL A 2 33.80 -34.51 -13.31
N THR A 3 33.54 -35.28 -14.37
CA THR A 3 33.24 -34.77 -15.72
C THR A 3 31.75 -34.82 -16.07
N ASP A 4 30.90 -35.20 -15.12
CA ASP A 4 29.46 -35.31 -15.31
C ASP A 4 28.70 -34.09 -14.74
N GLN A 5 27.36 -34.16 -14.82
CA GLN A 5 26.45 -33.11 -14.35
C GLN A 5 26.49 -32.85 -12.84
N PHE A 6 27.06 -33.75 -12.04
CA PHE A 6 27.16 -33.61 -10.59
C PHE A 6 28.48 -32.92 -10.16
N GLY A 7 29.36 -32.59 -11.10
CA GLY A 7 30.60 -31.84 -10.86
C GLY A 7 30.46 -30.32 -11.03
N MET A 8 31.54 -29.58 -10.71
CA MET A 8 31.59 -28.11 -10.84
C MET A 8 31.36 -27.61 -12.28
N VAL A 9 31.72 -28.42 -13.29
CA VAL A 9 31.45 -28.10 -14.70
C VAL A 9 29.95 -28.16 -14.99
N GLY A 10 29.24 -29.14 -14.40
CA GLY A 10 27.78 -29.24 -14.46
C GLY A 10 27.08 -28.05 -13.83
N LEU A 11 27.52 -27.64 -12.62
CA LEU A 11 27.00 -26.44 -11.94
C LEU A 11 27.17 -25.17 -12.78
N LEU A 12 28.38 -24.94 -13.34
CA LEU A 12 28.63 -23.76 -14.17
C LEU A 12 27.79 -23.77 -15.45
N THR A 13 27.60 -24.95 -16.05
CA THR A 13 26.74 -25.11 -17.23
C THR A 13 25.29 -24.76 -16.88
N PHE A 14 24.82 -25.15 -15.70
CA PHE A 14 23.48 -24.85 -15.20
C PHE A 14 23.28 -23.35 -14.91
N ILE A 15 24.27 -22.69 -14.29
CA ILE A 15 24.25 -21.23 -14.06
C ILE A 15 24.20 -20.46 -15.38
N ARG A 16 25.00 -20.86 -16.38
CA ARG A 16 24.98 -20.20 -17.70
C ARG A 16 23.69 -20.46 -18.46
N ALA A 17 23.11 -21.65 -18.34
CA ALA A 17 21.80 -21.94 -18.93
C ALA A 17 20.70 -21.06 -18.30
N ALA A 18 20.80 -20.76 -17.01
CA ALA A 18 19.89 -19.85 -16.33
C ALA A 18 19.95 -18.39 -16.85
N GLU A 19 21.07 -17.94 -17.43
CA GLU A 19 21.09 -16.61 -18.09
C GLU A 19 20.16 -16.54 -19.32
N THR A 20 19.86 -17.69 -19.91
CA THR A 20 19.00 -17.81 -21.12
C THR A 20 17.58 -18.30 -20.84
N ASP A 21 17.37 -19.06 -19.76
CA ASP A 21 16.05 -19.61 -19.38
C ASP A 21 15.62 -19.12 -17.99
N HIS A 22 14.56 -18.32 -17.97
CA HIS A 22 13.97 -17.74 -16.76
C HIS A 22 13.49 -18.80 -15.75
N ASN A 23 13.07 -19.99 -16.21
CA ASN A 23 12.63 -21.06 -15.31
C ASN A 23 13.81 -21.66 -14.52
N LEU A 24 15.00 -21.67 -15.13
CA LEU A 24 16.21 -22.18 -14.50
C LEU A 24 16.86 -21.15 -13.57
N VAL A 25 16.62 -19.85 -13.77
CA VAL A 25 17.07 -18.77 -12.86
C VAL A 25 16.64 -19.05 -11.43
N SER A 26 15.35 -19.35 -11.21
CA SER A 26 14.80 -19.54 -9.87
C SER A 26 15.45 -20.71 -9.12
N LEU A 27 15.79 -21.80 -9.82
CA LEU A 27 16.39 -22.99 -9.20
C LEU A 27 17.92 -22.93 -9.11
N ALA A 28 18.59 -22.26 -10.06
CA ALA A 28 20.05 -22.19 -10.15
C ALA A 28 20.62 -21.03 -9.32
N LEU A 29 20.05 -19.84 -9.48
CA LEU A 29 20.51 -18.58 -8.90
C LEU A 29 19.70 -18.20 -7.66
N GLY A 30 18.46 -18.71 -7.56
CA GLY A 30 17.55 -18.38 -6.48
C GLY A 30 16.80 -17.07 -6.73
N SER A 31 16.00 -16.69 -5.75
CA SER A 31 15.32 -15.39 -5.69
C SER A 31 15.63 -14.73 -4.35
N ASP A 32 15.59 -13.39 -4.33
CA ASP A 32 15.67 -12.65 -3.08
C ASP A 32 14.38 -12.85 -2.28
N LEU A 33 14.44 -13.66 -1.23
CA LEU A 33 13.27 -13.98 -0.41
C LEU A 33 12.78 -12.78 0.39
N THR A 34 13.58 -11.72 0.55
CA THR A 34 13.16 -10.52 1.28
C THR A 34 12.14 -9.69 0.49
N THR A 35 12.03 -9.90 -0.83
CA THR A 35 11.04 -9.23 -1.66
C THR A 35 9.66 -9.89 -1.64
N LEU A 36 9.52 -11.01 -0.92
CA LEU A 36 8.26 -11.78 -0.84
C LEU A 36 7.25 -11.21 0.17
N GLY A 37 7.47 -9.99 0.69
CA GLY A 37 6.53 -9.36 1.62
C GLY A 37 6.55 -9.91 3.05
N LEU A 38 7.49 -10.81 3.36
CA LEU A 38 7.69 -11.37 4.69
C LEU A 38 8.82 -10.63 5.41
N ASN A 39 8.57 -10.18 6.63
CA ASN A 39 9.62 -9.60 7.46
C ASN A 39 10.48 -10.70 8.10
N LEU A 40 11.44 -11.24 7.33
CA LEU A 40 12.36 -12.30 7.80
C LEU A 40 13.29 -11.85 8.94
N ASN A 41 13.35 -10.54 9.22
CA ASN A 41 14.11 -9.97 10.33
C ASN A 41 13.25 -9.77 11.60
N SER A 42 11.98 -10.16 11.58
CA SER A 42 11.09 -10.04 12.74
C SER A 42 11.58 -10.91 13.90
N PRO A 43 11.63 -10.38 15.14
CA PRO A 43 11.87 -11.20 16.33
C PRO A 43 10.66 -12.07 16.69
N GLU A 44 9.48 -11.80 16.12
CA GLU A 44 8.24 -12.52 16.37
C GLU A 44 7.94 -13.56 15.28
N ASN A 45 7.12 -14.56 15.63
CA ASN A 45 6.66 -15.57 14.68
C ASN A 45 5.81 -14.94 13.57
N LEU A 46 6.03 -15.37 12.31
CA LEU A 46 5.28 -14.88 11.15
C LEU A 46 3.95 -15.59 10.92
N TYR A 47 3.80 -16.83 11.40
CA TYR A 47 2.61 -17.66 11.15
C TYR A 47 1.28 -17.08 11.68
N PRO A 48 1.20 -16.33 12.80
CA PRO A 48 -0.08 -15.83 13.32
C PRO A 48 -0.77 -14.86 12.36
N ASN A 49 0.00 -14.07 11.62
CA ASN A 49 -0.51 -13.07 10.68
C ASN A 49 -0.23 -13.48 9.23
N PHE A 50 -0.02 -14.76 8.97
CA PHE A 50 0.28 -15.25 7.62
C PHE A 50 -0.99 -15.25 6.77
N ALA A 51 -1.08 -14.31 5.83
CA ALA A 51 -2.25 -14.12 4.96
C ALA A 51 -2.39 -15.18 3.86
N GLY A 52 -1.32 -15.92 3.57
CA GLY A 52 -1.33 -17.04 2.63
C GLY A 52 -0.17 -16.98 1.63
N PRO A 53 -0.04 -18.02 0.77
CA PRO A 53 1.13 -18.18 -0.11
C PRO A 53 1.29 -17.10 -1.20
N TRP A 54 0.22 -16.39 -1.53
CA TRP A 54 0.20 -15.35 -2.59
C TRP A 54 -0.01 -13.95 -2.05
N ALA A 55 -0.09 -13.79 -0.73
CA ALA A 55 -0.29 -12.48 -0.12
C ALA A 55 1.05 -11.75 -0.04
N GLU A 56 1.07 -10.49 -0.49
CA GLU A 56 2.25 -9.62 -0.42
C GLU A 56 2.39 -8.92 0.94
N THR A 57 1.35 -9.00 1.78
CA THR A 57 1.30 -8.36 3.10
C THR A 57 0.70 -9.30 4.14
N PRO A 58 1.08 -9.20 5.43
CA PRO A 58 0.47 -9.98 6.50
C PRO A 58 -1.01 -9.62 6.71
N CYS A 59 -1.75 -10.51 7.37
CA CYS A 59 -3.13 -10.25 7.78
C CYS A 59 -3.22 -8.99 8.63
N ARG A 60 -4.21 -8.16 8.34
CA ARG A 60 -4.55 -7.01 9.15
C ARG A 60 -5.50 -7.45 10.27
N PRO A 61 -5.63 -6.69 11.37
CA PRO A 61 -6.55 -7.04 12.44
C PRO A 61 -8.00 -7.27 11.97
N GLN A 62 -8.46 -6.55 10.95
CA GLN A 62 -9.80 -6.74 10.37
C GLN A 62 -9.95 -8.01 9.52
N ASP A 63 -8.85 -8.64 9.10
CA ASP A 63 -8.87 -9.89 8.32
C ASP A 63 -8.88 -11.14 9.21
N ILE A 64 -8.59 -10.97 10.51
CA ILE A 64 -8.49 -12.07 11.47
C ILE A 64 -9.80 -12.19 12.24
N ASP A 65 -10.48 -13.31 12.07
CA ASP A 65 -11.66 -13.65 12.87
C ASP A 65 -11.29 -13.79 14.35
N TYR A 66 -12.05 -13.13 15.21
CA TYR A 66 -11.85 -13.19 16.66
C TYR A 66 -13.17 -13.45 17.38
N HIS A 67 -13.11 -14.25 18.44
CA HIS A 67 -14.27 -14.53 19.28
C HIS A 67 -14.57 -13.32 20.18
N VAL A 68 -15.37 -12.39 19.65
CA VAL A 68 -15.87 -11.23 20.39
C VAL A 68 -17.08 -11.59 21.27
N PRO A 69 -17.28 -10.92 22.41
CA PRO A 69 -18.51 -11.04 23.20
C PRO A 69 -19.76 -10.80 22.35
N GLN A 70 -20.86 -11.48 22.70
CA GLN A 70 -22.11 -11.44 21.93
C GLN A 70 -22.68 -10.02 21.81
N GLU A 71 -22.40 -9.17 22.80
CA GLU A 71 -22.81 -7.77 22.86
C GLU A 71 -22.21 -6.92 21.72
N TYR A 72 -21.07 -7.33 21.14
CA TYR A 72 -20.44 -6.62 20.03
C TYR A 72 -20.96 -7.05 18.66
N LEU A 73 -21.74 -8.14 18.56
CA LEU A 73 -22.34 -8.64 17.32
C LEU A 73 -23.59 -7.82 16.90
N THR A 74 -23.46 -6.49 16.96
CA THR A 74 -24.55 -5.52 16.79
C THR A 74 -25.19 -5.58 15.40
N ASN A 75 -24.43 -5.96 14.38
CA ASN A 75 -24.91 -6.02 12.99
C ASN A 75 -26.20 -6.85 12.88
N GLN A 76 -26.28 -8.00 13.58
CA GLN A 76 -27.47 -8.86 13.57
C GLN A 76 -28.75 -8.14 14.05
N GLN A 77 -28.61 -7.17 14.96
CA GLN A 77 -29.72 -6.48 15.59
C GLN A 77 -30.08 -5.16 14.90
N ILE A 78 -29.09 -4.41 14.39
CA ILE A 78 -29.29 -3.03 13.92
C ILE A 78 -28.99 -2.80 12.44
N ARG A 79 -28.72 -3.86 11.64
CA ARG A 79 -28.36 -3.73 10.21
C ARG A 79 -29.26 -2.77 9.42
N GLY A 80 -30.58 -2.84 9.59
CA GLY A 80 -31.52 -1.99 8.87
C GLY A 80 -31.54 -0.52 9.31
N LYS A 81 -30.95 -0.20 10.47
CA LYS A 81 -30.88 1.15 11.04
C LYS A 81 -29.50 1.78 10.87
N LEU A 82 -28.48 0.99 10.53
CA LEU A 82 -27.11 1.45 10.40
C LEU A 82 -26.99 2.38 9.20
N ALA A 83 -26.35 3.54 9.40
CA ALA A 83 -26.08 4.46 8.32
C ALA A 83 -25.13 3.82 7.29
N PRO A 84 -25.36 4.02 5.98
CA PRO A 84 -24.44 3.53 4.96
C PRO A 84 -23.08 4.23 5.09
N VAL A 85 -22.03 3.54 4.65
CA VAL A 85 -20.67 4.07 4.64
C VAL A 85 -20.60 5.27 3.69
N LYS A 86 -20.21 6.42 4.23
CA LYS A 86 -20.23 7.72 3.54
C LYS A 86 -19.04 8.55 3.97
N PHE A 87 -18.02 8.61 3.13
CA PHE A 87 -16.71 9.23 3.43
C PHE A 87 -16.81 10.73 3.71
N ASP A 88 -17.73 11.42 3.03
CA ASP A 88 -18.05 12.84 3.22
C ASP A 88 -18.51 13.18 4.65
N ARG A 89 -19.03 12.20 5.39
CA ARG A 89 -19.50 12.37 6.78
C ARG A 89 -18.44 12.08 7.83
N TYR A 90 -17.30 11.51 7.45
CA TYR A 90 -16.27 11.10 8.38
C TYR A 90 -15.27 12.22 8.66
N GLY A 91 -14.71 12.25 9.87
CA GLY A 91 -13.61 13.15 10.21
C GLY A 91 -12.29 12.73 9.54
N GLU A 92 -11.32 13.64 9.48
CA GLU A 92 -9.98 13.37 8.91
C GLU A 92 -9.30 12.16 9.56
N ASP A 93 -9.44 12.01 10.87
CA ASP A 93 -8.86 10.90 11.64
C ASP A 93 -9.29 9.52 11.10
N LEU A 94 -10.59 9.34 10.86
CA LEU A 94 -11.13 8.11 10.30
C LEU A 94 -10.71 7.92 8.83
N LEU A 95 -10.59 9.01 8.06
CA LEU A 95 -10.08 8.94 6.68
C LEU A 95 -8.62 8.50 6.64
N PHE A 96 -7.77 9.02 7.54
CA PHE A 96 -6.40 8.55 7.68
C PHE A 96 -6.34 7.09 8.11
N TYR A 97 -7.19 6.68 9.07
CA TYR A 97 -7.31 5.29 9.45
C TYR A 97 -7.65 4.40 8.25
N MET A 98 -8.67 4.75 7.48
CA MET A 98 -9.05 4.00 6.28
C MET A 98 -7.95 3.97 5.22
N PHE A 99 -7.23 5.07 5.00
CA PHE A 99 -6.13 5.16 4.04
C PHE A 99 -4.93 4.27 4.38
N TYR A 100 -4.50 4.27 5.65
CA TYR A 100 -3.32 3.51 6.09
C TYR A 100 -3.64 2.05 6.43
N SER A 101 -4.89 1.71 6.79
CA SER A 101 -5.28 0.33 7.11
C SER A 101 -5.70 -0.50 5.89
N ASN A 102 -6.17 0.13 4.80
CA ASN A 102 -6.73 -0.59 3.64
C ASN A 102 -5.83 -0.49 2.41
N ALA A 103 -4.51 -0.63 2.60
CA ALA A 103 -3.54 -0.57 1.52
C ALA A 103 -3.89 -1.58 0.40
N GLY A 104 -3.91 -1.10 -0.85
CA GLY A 104 -4.25 -1.91 -2.02
C GLY A 104 -5.76 -2.14 -2.24
N ASP A 105 -6.62 -1.52 -1.43
CA ASP A 105 -8.08 -1.66 -1.53
C ASP A 105 -8.74 -0.39 -2.09
N LEU A 106 -9.95 -0.53 -2.64
CA LEU A 106 -10.81 0.58 -3.06
C LEU A 106 -11.06 1.58 -1.92
N LEU A 107 -11.16 1.10 -0.67
CA LEU A 107 -11.37 1.96 0.50
C LEU A 107 -10.22 2.96 0.70
N GLN A 108 -8.98 2.59 0.38
CA GLN A 108 -7.84 3.51 0.45
C GLN A 108 -7.99 4.64 -0.59
N ILE A 109 -8.38 4.30 -1.82
CA ILE A 109 -8.59 5.29 -2.89
C ILE A 109 -9.75 6.24 -2.57
N LEU A 110 -10.84 5.71 -2.00
CA LEU A 110 -11.98 6.52 -1.57
C LEU A 110 -11.61 7.47 -0.42
N ALA A 111 -10.85 6.99 0.57
CA ALA A 111 -10.32 7.84 1.62
C ALA A 111 -9.38 8.92 1.08
N ALA A 112 -8.49 8.56 0.15
CA ALA A 112 -7.59 9.50 -0.51
C ALA A 112 -8.34 10.58 -1.29
N ALA A 113 -9.40 10.21 -2.02
CA ALA A 113 -10.22 11.14 -2.78
C ALA A 113 -10.92 12.16 -1.86
N GLU A 114 -11.38 11.71 -0.69
CA GLU A 114 -12.02 12.57 0.30
C GLU A 114 -11.00 13.43 1.08
N LEU A 115 -9.79 12.93 1.36
CA LEU A 115 -8.72 13.76 1.89
C LEU A 115 -8.34 14.86 0.87
N TYR A 116 -8.25 14.50 -0.41
CA TYR A 116 -7.95 15.44 -1.49
C TYR A 116 -9.01 16.56 -1.61
N SER A 117 -10.29 16.22 -1.46
CA SER A 117 -11.40 17.20 -1.48
C SER A 117 -11.33 18.19 -0.30
N ARG A 118 -10.60 17.84 0.76
CA ARG A 118 -10.36 18.65 1.97
C ARG A 118 -8.96 19.28 1.99
N ASP A 119 -8.41 19.58 0.82
CA ASP A 119 -7.12 20.26 0.62
C ASP A 119 -5.89 19.49 1.13
N TRP A 120 -6.01 18.19 1.41
CA TRP A 120 -4.84 17.36 1.63
C TRP A 120 -4.21 16.95 0.29
N ARG A 121 -2.88 16.93 0.23
CA ARG A 121 -2.10 16.47 -0.92
C ARG A 121 -1.12 15.41 -0.45
N TYR A 122 -1.01 14.32 -1.18
CA TYR A 122 -0.08 13.25 -0.85
C TYR A 122 1.26 13.52 -1.55
N HIS A 123 2.36 13.48 -0.81
CA HIS A 123 3.71 13.65 -1.37
C HIS A 123 4.28 12.30 -1.76
N LYS A 124 4.62 12.09 -3.03
CA LYS A 124 5.05 10.79 -3.58
C LYS A 124 6.34 10.27 -2.94
N ASP A 125 7.32 11.16 -2.75
CA ASP A 125 8.64 10.76 -2.23
C ASP A 125 8.65 10.64 -0.70
N GLU A 126 8.17 11.66 0.03
CA GLU A 126 8.06 11.63 1.50
C GLU A 126 6.97 10.67 2.01
N ARG A 127 6.04 10.24 1.15
CA ARG A 127 4.94 9.30 1.44
C ARG A 127 4.00 9.74 2.56
N VAL A 128 3.76 11.04 2.69
CA VAL A 128 2.89 11.65 3.71
C VAL A 128 1.81 12.53 3.10
N TRP A 129 0.69 12.65 3.82
CA TRP A 129 -0.36 13.63 3.53
C TRP A 129 0.01 14.99 4.13
N ILE A 130 -0.10 16.05 3.33
CA ILE A 130 0.26 17.42 3.67
C ILE A 130 -0.93 18.35 3.39
N THR A 131 -1.17 19.32 4.26
CA THR A 131 -2.16 20.38 4.05
C THR A 131 -1.63 21.72 4.53
N ARG A 132 -2.20 22.80 4.02
CA ARG A 132 -1.80 24.16 4.43
C ARG A 132 -2.21 24.42 5.88
N ALA A 133 -1.31 25.01 6.65
CA ALA A 133 -1.65 25.48 7.99
C ALA A 133 -2.63 26.67 7.88
N PRO A 134 -3.74 26.69 8.66
CA PRO A 134 -4.70 27.79 8.61
C PRO A 134 -4.02 29.13 8.86
N GLY A 135 -4.22 30.10 7.96
CA GLY A 135 -3.65 31.44 8.07
C GLY A 135 -2.16 31.57 7.72
N MET A 136 -1.49 30.49 7.32
CA MET A 136 -0.07 30.51 6.90
C MET A 136 0.01 30.47 5.37
N ALA A 137 0.37 31.60 4.76
CA ALA A 137 0.69 31.64 3.34
C ALA A 137 2.10 31.04 3.10
N PRO A 138 2.36 30.45 1.91
CA PRO A 138 3.71 30.09 1.52
C PRO A 138 4.65 31.30 1.61
N VAL A 139 5.83 31.08 2.18
CA VAL A 139 6.89 32.09 2.32
C VAL A 139 7.49 32.43 0.95
N ASP A 140 7.60 31.43 0.08
CA ASP A 140 8.07 31.58 -1.28
C ASP A 140 7.22 30.72 -2.22
N LYS A 141 6.90 31.24 -3.40
CA LYS A 141 6.05 30.54 -4.38
C LYS A 141 6.56 30.83 -5.78
N GLY A 142 7.09 29.79 -6.43
CA GLY A 142 7.44 29.79 -7.83
C GLY A 142 6.33 29.23 -8.72
N PRO A 143 6.58 29.10 -10.03
CA PRO A 143 5.63 28.48 -10.96
C PRO A 143 5.43 26.98 -10.70
N ASN A 144 6.49 26.29 -10.25
CA ASN A 144 6.52 24.83 -10.12
C ASN A 144 6.70 24.35 -8.68
N TYR A 145 6.87 25.26 -7.72
CA TYR A 145 7.14 24.91 -6.33
C TYR A 145 6.52 25.93 -5.38
N GLU A 146 6.32 25.51 -4.13
CA GLU A 146 6.05 26.41 -3.00
C GLU A 146 6.83 25.99 -1.77
N ARG A 147 7.22 26.97 -0.95
CA ARG A 147 7.91 26.74 0.32
C ARG A 147 7.21 27.46 1.44
N GLY A 148 7.02 26.78 2.56
CA GLY A 148 6.34 27.34 3.74
C GLY A 148 6.15 26.30 4.83
N THR A 149 5.41 26.69 5.87
CA THR A 149 5.03 25.78 6.96
C THR A 149 3.68 25.13 6.64
N TYR A 150 3.66 23.80 6.67
CA TYR A 150 2.47 22.97 6.41
C TYR A 150 2.24 22.03 7.58
N PHE A 151 1.03 21.50 7.68
CA PHE A 151 0.78 20.32 8.51
C PHE A 151 0.94 19.07 7.67
N TYR A 152 1.70 18.10 8.17
CA TYR A 152 1.63 16.73 7.67
C TYR A 152 1.02 15.81 8.72
N PHE A 153 0.42 14.71 8.27
CA PHE A 153 -0.08 13.68 9.18
C PHE A 153 1.01 12.63 9.43
N ASP A 154 1.49 12.58 10.67
CA ASP A 154 2.43 11.59 11.16
C ASP A 154 1.65 10.32 11.56
N ALA A 155 1.69 9.31 10.69
CA ALA A 155 0.98 8.05 10.91
C ALA A 155 1.58 7.19 12.05
N GLN A 156 2.87 7.36 12.36
CA GLN A 156 3.54 6.59 13.43
C GLN A 156 3.11 7.10 14.81
N ASN A 157 3.05 8.43 14.97
CA ASN A 157 2.62 9.07 16.22
C ASN A 157 1.12 9.46 16.22
N TRP A 158 0.40 9.14 15.15
CA TRP A 158 -1.02 9.43 14.94
C TRP A 158 -1.42 10.87 15.23
N ARG A 159 -0.73 11.85 14.62
CA ARG A 159 -0.96 13.29 14.88
C ARG A 159 -0.62 14.19 13.70
N LYS A 160 -1.21 15.38 13.66
CA LYS A 160 -0.81 16.45 12.74
C LYS A 160 0.40 17.20 13.29
N VAL A 161 1.45 17.34 12.49
CA VAL A 161 2.71 17.96 12.91
C VAL A 161 3.03 19.13 11.96
N PRO A 162 3.32 20.34 12.48
CA PRO A 162 3.79 21.44 11.65
C PRO A 162 5.24 21.19 11.23
N LYS A 163 5.55 21.36 9.95
CA LYS A 163 6.91 21.23 9.40
C LYS A 163 7.08 22.19 8.23
N GLU A 164 8.29 22.71 8.07
CA GLU A 164 8.65 23.44 6.85
C GLU A 164 8.86 22.46 5.70
N PHE A 165 8.19 22.72 4.58
CA PHE A 165 8.34 21.94 3.36
C PHE A 165 8.75 22.84 2.20
N HIS A 166 9.57 22.28 1.32
CA HIS A 166 9.74 22.71 -0.06
C HIS A 166 8.97 21.72 -0.92
N LEU A 167 7.84 22.15 -1.48
CA LEU A 167 6.90 21.32 -2.22
C LEU A 167 7.05 21.60 -3.70
N ASP A 168 7.71 20.70 -4.42
CA ASP A 168 7.65 20.67 -5.87
C ASP A 168 6.31 20.07 -6.31
N TYR A 169 5.59 20.77 -7.20
CA TYR A 169 4.23 20.38 -7.59
C TYR A 169 4.20 19.04 -8.35
N ASP A 170 5.29 18.68 -9.02
CA ASP A 170 5.44 17.38 -9.69
C ASP A 170 5.58 16.21 -8.71
N LYS A 171 5.94 16.46 -7.45
CA LYS A 171 6.05 15.46 -6.38
C LYS A 171 4.76 15.27 -5.59
N LEU A 172 3.78 16.15 -5.78
CA LEU A 172 2.45 15.99 -5.22
C LEU A 172 1.60 15.09 -6.12
N GLU A 173 0.81 14.22 -5.51
CA GLU A 173 -0.19 13.45 -6.22
C GLU A 173 -1.34 14.34 -6.69
N GLU A 174 -1.87 13.97 -7.86
CA GLU A 174 -3.09 14.56 -8.37
C GLU A 174 -4.33 13.95 -7.69
N ARG A 175 -5.51 14.33 -8.16
CA ARG A 175 -6.76 13.75 -7.66
C ARG A 175 -6.76 12.24 -7.91
N PRO A 176 -6.97 11.39 -6.88
CA PRO A 176 -6.99 9.94 -7.04
C PRO A 176 -8.00 9.48 -8.09
N HIS A 177 -7.57 8.57 -8.97
CA HIS A 177 -8.45 7.92 -9.94
C HIS A 177 -9.21 6.77 -9.27
N ILE A 178 -10.55 6.83 -9.28
CA ILE A 178 -11.40 5.78 -8.72
C ILE A 178 -11.67 4.74 -9.82
N PRO A 179 -11.18 3.49 -9.71
CA PRO A 179 -11.42 2.46 -10.70
C PRO A 179 -12.93 2.21 -10.86
N THR A 180 -13.43 2.26 -12.10
CA THR A 180 -14.84 1.93 -12.35
C THR A 180 -15.02 0.41 -12.30
N PRO A 181 -16.08 -0.12 -11.66
CA PRO A 181 -16.27 -1.57 -11.47
C PRO A 181 -16.31 -2.44 -12.75
N GLY A 182 -16.36 -1.84 -13.95
CA GLY A 182 -16.39 -2.55 -15.23
C GLY A 182 -15.02 -2.87 -15.85
N GLY A 183 -13.90 -2.42 -15.25
CA GLY A 183 -12.56 -2.57 -15.83
C GLY A 183 -11.83 -3.88 -15.52
N LEU A 184 -12.39 -4.74 -14.65
CA LEU A 184 -11.76 -6.00 -14.21
C LEU A 184 -12.18 -7.23 -15.04
N ILE A 185 -12.84 -7.05 -16.19
CA ILE A 185 -13.00 -8.15 -17.14
C ILE A 185 -11.65 -8.31 -17.85
N HIS A 186 -10.85 -9.23 -17.32
CA HIS A 186 -9.79 -9.90 -18.04
C HIS A 186 -10.34 -10.28 -19.42
N THR A 187 -9.96 -9.55 -20.47
CA THR A 187 -10.19 -10.01 -21.84
C THR A 187 -9.38 -11.30 -21.97
N PRO A 188 -10.00 -12.47 -22.24
CA PRO A 188 -9.21 -13.60 -22.68
C PRO A 188 -8.66 -13.20 -24.04
N THR A 189 -7.35 -13.02 -24.13
CA THR A 189 -6.64 -13.00 -25.40
C THR A 189 -7.01 -14.28 -26.12
N SER A 190 -7.92 -14.15 -27.08
CA SER A 190 -8.24 -15.17 -28.05
C SER A 190 -7.04 -15.20 -28.99
N SER A 191 -6.09 -16.08 -28.72
CA SER A 191 -5.12 -16.49 -29.73
C SER A 191 -5.86 -17.34 -30.76
N ASN A 192 -6.33 -16.69 -31.82
CA ASN A 192 -6.64 -17.36 -33.07
C ASN A 192 -5.32 -17.55 -33.83
N LEU A 193 -5.17 -18.80 -34.32
CA LEU A 193 -4.12 -19.39 -35.16
C LEU A 193 -2.84 -19.84 -34.42
#